data_AF-A0A7S3M706-F1
#
_entry.id   AF-A0A7S3M706-F1
#
_cell.length_a   1.000
_cell.length_b   1.000
_cell.length_c   1.000
_cell.angle_alpha   90.00
_cell.angle_beta   90.00
_cell.angle_gamma   90.00
#
_symmetry.space_group_name_H-M   'P 1'
#
loop_
_entity.id
_entity.type
_entity.pdbx_description
1 polymer ?
#
loop_
_entity_poly.entity_id
_entity_poly.type
_entity_poly.pdbx_seq_one_letter_code
_entity_poly.pdbx_strand_id
1 'polypeptide(L)'
;CNNYYCDDCYYKSPSCRSCGSQIGHIGADHKPTFFDKAFMTTNLIGWAITIFVALSVAIFFAIVVAAEVQTPVGLSDYKCYGFFRECGVTVYIDVDETVAAGVNPLPALSTWKECTLESTVKLESKSCIYDQLLYYQSDRTMGYDVCQSAFNQGVYVFEDTFENWSNTSHTSTSMRSARWDDVINGFTSDACGVGNEFGERRALVFRGEQVREAVTLDVDISSGGKLEYEMFMPSIEFGLKSELCRTAVQGSVYVEYSIDQGGNWTQLAVYDPLEWRSDTFFLNSIDIPPHGVTAATRFRFRQAGFSAPVDNWALDNVRVLRMLPTDWKEESGFRENVRESQSMIQRAQCCLDTDWCEKRYTAEETQRYCPDFFWYKGE
;
A
#
# COMPACT_ATOMS: atom_id res chain seq x y z
N CYS A 1 27.67 -76.64 -37.19
CA CYS A 1 28.00 -78.04 -37.51
C CYS A 1 26.76 -78.95 -37.39
N ASN A 2 25.58 -78.50 -37.87
CA ASN A 2 24.27 -79.19 -37.93
C ASN A 2 23.80 -80.00 -36.70
N ASN A 3 24.33 -79.70 -35.51
CA ASN A 3 23.81 -80.21 -34.24
C ASN A 3 23.25 -79.06 -33.42
N TYR A 4 22.21 -79.34 -32.65
CA TYR A 4 21.61 -78.42 -31.69
C TYR A 4 22.15 -78.68 -30.30
N TYR A 5 22.55 -77.62 -29.60
CA TYR A 5 23.01 -77.67 -28.21
C TYR A 5 22.18 -76.69 -27.39
N CYS A 6 21.97 -76.99 -26.11
CA CYS A 6 21.39 -76.03 -25.19
C CYS A 6 22.34 -74.82 -25.05
N ASP A 7 21.81 -73.61 -24.88
CA ASP A 7 22.62 -72.37 -24.86
C ASP A 7 23.71 -72.44 -23.77
N ASP A 8 23.32 -72.83 -22.56
CA ASP A 8 24.23 -73.10 -21.44
C ASP A 8 25.29 -74.19 -21.72
N CYS A 9 24.96 -75.16 -22.57
CA CYS A 9 25.85 -76.26 -22.93
C CYS A 9 26.89 -75.83 -23.97
N TYR A 10 26.48 -74.94 -24.87
CA TYR A 10 27.28 -74.44 -25.98
C TYR A 10 28.40 -73.50 -25.49
N TYR A 11 28.08 -72.61 -24.54
CA TYR A 11 29.04 -71.61 -24.03
C TYR A 11 29.99 -72.10 -22.92
N LYS A 12 29.85 -73.34 -22.43
CA LYS A 12 30.75 -73.91 -21.41
C LYS A 12 32.10 -74.41 -21.92
N SER A 13 32.31 -74.46 -23.24
CA SER A 13 33.55 -74.96 -23.86
C SER A 13 34.13 -73.91 -24.79
N PRO A 14 35.45 -73.63 -24.76
CA PRO A 14 36.12 -72.70 -25.67
C PRO A 14 36.28 -73.24 -27.10
N SER A 15 35.76 -74.45 -27.38
CA SER A 15 35.78 -75.08 -28.69
C SER A 15 34.41 -75.64 -29.05
N CYS A 16 34.06 -75.59 -30.33
CA CYS A 16 32.81 -76.11 -30.85
C CYS A 16 32.77 -77.62 -30.69
N ARG A 17 31.84 -78.15 -29.90
CA ARG A 17 31.79 -79.60 -29.59
C ARG A 17 31.58 -80.50 -30.81
N SER A 18 30.95 -80.01 -31.87
CA SER A 18 30.72 -80.81 -33.08
C SER A 18 31.95 -80.96 -33.96
N CYS A 19 32.84 -79.97 -33.99
CA CYS A 19 33.85 -79.85 -35.05
C CYS A 19 35.21 -79.37 -34.54
N GLY A 20 35.36 -79.16 -33.23
CA GLY A 20 36.62 -78.86 -32.57
C GLY A 20 37.23 -77.50 -32.87
N SER A 21 36.59 -76.69 -33.75
CA SER A 21 37.07 -75.35 -34.06
C SER A 21 37.03 -74.47 -32.82
N GLN A 22 38.09 -73.70 -32.59
CA GLN A 22 38.10 -72.67 -31.54
C GLN A 22 37.02 -71.65 -31.87
N ILE A 23 36.04 -71.55 -30.97
CA ILE A 23 35.08 -70.47 -31.01
C ILE A 23 35.81 -69.32 -30.32
N GLY A 24 36.04 -68.20 -31.02
CA GLY A 24 36.64 -67.03 -30.40
C GLY A 24 35.93 -66.76 -29.06
N HIS A 25 36.71 -66.51 -28.00
CA HIS A 25 36.20 -66.29 -26.65
C HIS A 25 35.04 -65.28 -26.65
N ILE A 26 33.79 -65.75 -26.65
CA ILE A 26 32.62 -64.92 -26.39
C ILE A 26 32.13 -65.37 -25.02
N GLY A 27 32.53 -64.61 -24.02
CA GLY A 27 32.24 -64.91 -22.62
C GLY A 27 33.18 -64.26 -21.60
N ALA A 28 33.97 -63.26 -21.99
CA ALA A 28 34.83 -62.50 -21.07
C ALA A 28 34.33 -61.05 -20.82
N ASP A 29 33.08 -60.73 -21.20
CA ASP A 29 32.43 -59.47 -20.86
C ASP A 29 31.38 -59.62 -19.75
N HIS A 30 31.50 -60.65 -18.91
CA HIS A 30 31.09 -60.50 -17.50
C HIS A 30 32.19 -59.75 -16.75
N LYS A 31 32.41 -58.48 -17.13
CA LYS A 31 32.81 -57.53 -16.09
C LYS A 31 31.63 -57.49 -15.12
N PRO A 32 31.86 -57.63 -13.80
CA PRO A 32 30.78 -57.48 -12.83
C PRO A 32 30.06 -56.19 -13.17
N THR A 33 28.75 -56.29 -13.44
CA THR A 33 27.87 -55.21 -13.92
C THR A 33 27.98 -53.92 -13.09
N PHE A 34 28.57 -54.02 -11.90
CA PHE A 34 28.96 -52.93 -11.02
C PHE A 34 30.00 -51.94 -11.59
N PHE A 35 30.82 -52.32 -12.58
CA PHE A 35 31.90 -51.47 -13.14
C PHE A 35 31.76 -51.17 -14.63
N ASP A 36 30.58 -51.36 -15.22
CA ASP A 36 30.32 -50.84 -16.55
C ASP A 36 30.10 -49.31 -16.47
N LYS A 37 30.91 -48.55 -17.21
CA LYS A 37 30.85 -47.08 -17.20
C LYS A 37 29.46 -46.58 -17.58
N ALA A 38 28.80 -47.25 -18.54
CA ALA A 38 27.45 -46.90 -18.96
C ALA A 38 26.43 -47.12 -17.82
N PHE A 39 26.54 -48.24 -17.09
CA PHE A 39 25.66 -48.53 -15.94
C PHE A 39 25.85 -47.53 -14.80
N MET A 40 27.10 -47.20 -14.45
CA MET A 40 27.41 -46.21 -13.41
C MET A 40 26.94 -44.80 -13.79
N THR A 41 27.15 -44.37 -15.04
CA THR A 41 26.68 -43.06 -15.52
C THR A 41 25.16 -42.97 -15.48
N THR A 42 24.44 -44.03 -15.87
CA THR A 42 22.97 -44.02 -15.89
C THR A 42 22.39 -43.95 -14.46
N ASN A 43 22.97 -44.71 -13.52
CA ASN A 43 22.57 -44.65 -12.10
C ASN A 43 22.89 -43.29 -11.48
N LEU A 44 24.06 -42.70 -11.75
CA LEU A 44 24.42 -41.38 -11.24
C LEU A 44 23.49 -40.29 -11.78
N ILE A 45 23.12 -40.33 -13.06
CA ILE A 45 22.13 -39.42 -13.64
C ILE A 45 20.77 -39.64 -12.97
N GLY A 46 20.36 -40.89 -12.75
CA GLY A 46 19.12 -41.21 -12.02
C GLY A 46 19.09 -40.58 -10.62
N TRP A 47 20.14 -40.79 -9.82
CA TRP A 47 20.27 -40.17 -8.51
C TRP A 47 20.31 -38.64 -8.56
N ALA A 48 21.03 -38.05 -9.52
CA ALA A 48 21.08 -36.60 -9.70
C ALA A 48 19.69 -36.03 -10.01
N ILE A 49 18.90 -36.70 -10.87
CA ILE A 49 17.52 -36.32 -11.17
C ILE A 49 16.64 -36.47 -9.92
N THR A 50 16.74 -37.58 -9.19
CA THR A 50 15.96 -37.79 -7.96
C THR A 50 16.28 -36.73 -6.90
N ILE A 51 17.56 -36.41 -6.69
CA ILE A 51 17.98 -35.36 -5.77
C ILE A 51 17.46 -33.99 -6.24
N PHE A 52 17.57 -33.68 -7.53
CA PHE A 52 17.06 -32.43 -8.09
C PHE A 52 15.55 -32.28 -7.84
N VAL A 53 14.76 -33.30 -8.15
CA VAL A 53 13.30 -33.30 -7.92
C VAL A 53 12.99 -33.15 -6.44
N ALA A 54 13.68 -33.89 -5.56
CA ALA A 54 13.49 -33.79 -4.12
C ALA A 54 13.80 -32.39 -3.59
N LEU A 55 14.90 -31.77 -4.06
CA LEU A 55 15.25 -30.39 -3.73
C LEU A 55 14.23 -29.40 -4.27
N SER A 56 13.75 -29.56 -5.50
CA SER A 56 12.71 -28.69 -6.07
C SER A 56 11.41 -28.77 -5.27
N VAL A 57 10.99 -29.96 -4.84
CA VAL A 57 9.80 -30.13 -3.98
C VAL A 57 10.03 -29.49 -2.60
N ALA A 58 11.21 -29.67 -2.00
CA ALA A 58 11.54 -29.07 -0.71
C ALA A 58 11.57 -27.54 -0.80
N ILE A 59 12.16 -26.98 -1.87
CA ILE A 59 12.16 -25.53 -2.14
C ILE A 59 10.73 -25.03 -2.36
N PHE A 60 9.93 -25.72 -3.16
CA PHE A 60 8.53 -25.35 -3.38
C PHE A 60 7.73 -25.34 -2.07
N PHE A 61 7.88 -26.37 -1.24
CA PHE A 61 7.23 -26.43 0.07
C PHE A 61 7.70 -25.30 0.99
N ALA A 62 9.01 -25.03 1.04
CA ALA A 62 9.56 -23.91 1.80
C ALA A 62 9.00 -22.55 1.31
N ILE A 63 8.85 -22.37 0.00
CA ILE A 63 8.25 -21.17 -0.58
C ILE A 63 6.77 -21.06 -0.19
N VAL A 64 5.99 -22.15 -0.26
CA VAL A 64 4.57 -22.13 0.13
C VAL A 64 4.41 -21.79 1.61
N VAL A 65 5.22 -22.39 2.48
CA VAL A 65 5.21 -22.08 3.93
C VAL A 65 5.62 -20.62 4.16
N ALA A 66 6.68 -20.14 3.49
CA ALA A 66 7.10 -18.74 3.61
C ALA A 66 5.99 -17.78 3.14
N ALA A 67 5.32 -18.08 2.03
CA ALA A 67 4.22 -17.27 1.50
C ALA A 67 3.01 -17.24 2.46
N GLU A 68 2.66 -18.36 3.11
CA GLU A 68 1.57 -18.39 4.09
C GLU A 68 1.93 -17.59 5.36
N VAL A 69 3.17 -17.71 5.85
CA VAL A 69 3.63 -16.97 7.04
C VAL A 69 3.71 -15.47 6.78
N GLN A 70 4.09 -15.07 5.56
CA GLN A 70 4.18 -13.66 5.16
C GLN A 70 2.86 -13.07 4.67
N THR A 71 1.76 -13.83 4.73
CA THR A 71 0.45 -13.34 4.28
C THR A 71 0.01 -12.16 5.15
N PRO A 72 -0.22 -10.97 4.57
CA PRO A 72 -0.71 -9.84 5.33
C PRO A 72 -2.10 -10.12 5.89
N VAL A 73 -2.32 -9.64 7.12
CA VAL A 73 -3.61 -9.72 7.81
C VAL A 73 -4.21 -8.32 7.87
N GLY A 74 -5.49 -8.22 7.55
CA GLY A 74 -6.24 -6.98 7.56
C GLY A 74 -6.76 -6.60 8.95
N LEU A 75 -7.29 -5.38 9.09
CA LEU A 75 -7.80 -4.86 10.36
C LEU A 75 -8.96 -5.70 10.92
N SER A 76 -9.75 -6.33 10.05
CA SER A 76 -10.88 -7.18 10.39
C SER A 76 -10.52 -8.68 10.46
N ASP A 77 -9.23 -8.98 10.62
CA ASP A 77 -8.65 -10.32 10.71
C ASP A 77 -8.77 -11.18 9.44
N TYR A 78 -9.07 -10.57 8.28
CA TYR A 78 -9.02 -11.26 6.99
C TYR A 78 -7.59 -11.43 6.48
N LYS A 79 -7.31 -12.58 5.86
CA LYS A 79 -6.06 -12.82 5.14
C LYS A 79 -6.25 -12.47 3.67
N CYS A 80 -5.31 -11.72 3.10
CA CYS A 80 -5.34 -11.37 1.66
C CYS A 80 -5.47 -12.62 0.77
N TYR A 81 -5.99 -12.50 -0.45
CA TYR A 81 -6.14 -13.62 -1.40
C TYR A 81 -4.93 -13.76 -2.34
N GLY A 82 -4.53 -14.99 -2.70
CA GLY A 82 -3.53 -15.26 -3.74
C GLY A 82 -2.21 -15.92 -3.27
N PHE A 83 -1.15 -15.86 -4.08
CA PHE A 83 0.21 -16.36 -3.78
C PHE A 83 1.20 -15.19 -3.90
N PHE A 84 2.06 -14.99 -2.88
CA PHE A 84 2.85 -13.75 -2.66
C PHE A 84 1.97 -12.49 -2.62
N ARG A 85 1.25 -12.35 -1.51
CA ARG A 85 0.22 -11.33 -1.33
C ARG A 85 0.85 -10.02 -0.87
N GLU A 86 0.52 -8.93 -1.54
CA GLU A 86 0.98 -7.59 -1.19
C GLU A 86 -0.20 -6.64 -0.98
N CYS A 87 0.00 -5.65 -0.10
CA CYS A 87 -0.95 -4.57 0.16
C CYS A 87 -0.80 -3.52 -0.93
N GLY A 88 -1.35 -3.80 -2.11
CA GLY A 88 -1.16 -2.99 -3.31
C GLY A 88 -2.27 -1.98 -3.59
N VAL A 89 -3.45 -2.12 -2.98
CA VAL A 89 -4.61 -1.28 -3.27
C VAL A 89 -4.64 -0.12 -2.28
N THR A 90 -4.53 1.13 -2.73
CA THR A 90 -4.78 2.28 -1.84
C THR A 90 -6.28 2.48 -1.70
N VAL A 91 -6.75 2.69 -0.47
CA VAL A 91 -8.14 3.04 -0.18
C VAL A 91 -8.20 4.35 0.60
N TYR A 92 -9.20 5.16 0.28
CA TYR A 92 -9.51 6.43 0.94
C TYR A 92 -10.92 6.32 1.49
N ILE A 93 -11.04 6.26 2.81
CA ILE A 93 -12.28 5.98 3.51
C ILE A 93 -12.73 7.20 4.30
N ASP A 94 -13.97 7.63 4.07
CA ASP A 94 -14.63 8.66 4.85
C ASP A 94 -14.97 8.11 6.24
N VAL A 95 -14.49 8.76 7.27
CA VAL A 95 -14.71 8.37 8.67
C VAL A 95 -15.32 9.53 9.44
N ASP A 96 -16.14 9.20 10.43
CA ASP A 96 -16.82 10.20 11.24
C ASP A 96 -15.83 10.95 12.16
N GLU A 97 -16.08 12.24 12.42
CA GLU A 97 -15.24 13.06 13.30
C GLU A 97 -15.14 12.49 14.73
N THR A 98 -16.16 11.78 15.20
CA THR A 98 -16.15 11.11 16.51
C THR A 98 -15.14 9.97 16.58
N VAL A 99 -14.79 9.36 15.44
CA VAL A 99 -13.75 8.33 15.35
C VAL A 99 -12.38 8.97 15.49
N ALA A 100 -12.15 10.09 14.79
CA ALA A 100 -10.92 10.87 14.97
C ALA A 100 -10.75 11.30 16.43
N ALA A 101 -11.84 11.74 17.07
CA ALA A 101 -11.84 12.13 18.48
C ALA A 101 -11.59 10.98 19.46
N GLY A 102 -11.58 9.72 19.01
CA GLY A 102 -11.49 8.54 19.87
C GLY A 102 -12.73 8.34 20.74
N VAL A 103 -13.87 8.93 20.36
CA VAL A 103 -15.16 8.76 21.06
C VAL A 103 -15.85 7.49 20.59
N ASN A 104 -15.77 7.22 19.29
CA ASN A 104 -16.29 6.00 18.67
C ASN A 104 -15.15 5.17 18.09
N PRO A 105 -15.25 3.83 18.12
CA PRO A 105 -14.30 2.97 17.43
C PRO A 105 -14.39 3.14 15.91
N LEU A 106 -13.35 2.71 15.19
CA LEU A 106 -13.43 2.60 13.73
C LEU A 106 -14.67 1.80 13.32
N PRO A 107 -15.47 2.31 12.36
CA PRO A 107 -16.74 1.69 12.01
C PRO A 107 -16.51 0.34 11.32
N ALA A 108 -17.55 -0.50 11.32
CA ALA A 108 -17.55 -1.76 10.61
C ALA A 108 -17.14 -1.56 9.14
N LEU A 109 -16.23 -2.41 8.63
CA LEU A 109 -15.71 -2.39 7.26
C LEU A 109 -16.82 -2.34 6.20
N SER A 110 -17.95 -2.99 6.48
CA SER A 110 -19.12 -3.00 5.60
C SER A 110 -19.85 -1.66 5.46
N THR A 111 -19.55 -0.70 6.33
CA THR A 111 -20.15 0.65 6.33
C THR A 111 -19.22 1.72 5.78
N TRP A 112 -17.99 1.34 5.40
CA TRP A 112 -17.00 2.25 4.87
C TRP A 112 -17.44 2.85 3.54
N LYS A 113 -17.22 4.15 3.39
CA LYS A 113 -17.54 4.91 2.19
C LYS A 113 -16.27 5.49 1.61
N GLU A 114 -16.23 5.59 0.29
CA GLU A 114 -15.14 6.27 -0.39
C GLU A 114 -15.12 7.76 -0.03
N CYS A 115 -13.92 8.33 0.13
CA CYS A 115 -13.75 9.76 0.37
C CYS A 115 -14.32 10.59 -0.78
N THR A 116 -14.94 11.72 -0.43
CA THR A 116 -15.41 12.74 -1.37
C THR A 116 -14.86 14.10 -0.97
N LEU A 117 -15.19 15.14 -1.76
CA LEU A 117 -14.87 16.53 -1.40
C LEU A 117 -15.56 16.98 -0.10
N GLU A 118 -16.65 16.32 0.30
CA GLU A 118 -17.36 16.63 1.54
C GLU A 118 -16.77 15.93 2.77
N SER A 119 -15.86 14.97 2.60
CA SER A 119 -15.25 14.23 3.70
C SER A 119 -14.29 15.12 4.50
N THR A 120 -14.56 15.25 5.80
CA THR A 120 -13.76 16.08 6.73
C THR A 120 -12.65 15.30 7.40
N VAL A 121 -12.86 14.01 7.65
CA VAL A 121 -11.85 13.09 8.18
C VAL A 121 -11.69 11.92 7.23
N LYS A 122 -10.45 11.60 6.90
CA LYS A 122 -10.10 10.62 5.88
C LYS A 122 -9.16 9.58 6.44
N LEU A 123 -9.45 8.31 6.19
CA LEU A 123 -8.54 7.21 6.45
C LEU A 123 -7.93 6.79 5.11
N GLU A 124 -6.62 6.97 4.98
CA GLU A 124 -5.85 6.48 3.84
C GLU A 124 -4.97 5.31 4.29
N SER A 125 -5.03 4.19 3.58
CA SER A 125 -4.13 3.07 3.84
C SER A 125 -4.02 2.13 2.64
N LYS A 126 -3.07 1.20 2.71
CA LYS A 126 -2.97 0.09 1.77
C LYS A 126 -3.84 -1.07 2.26
N SER A 127 -4.67 -1.57 1.37
CA SER A 127 -5.52 -2.72 1.55
C SER A 127 -5.11 -3.85 0.62
N CYS A 128 -5.69 -5.01 0.88
CA CYS A 128 -5.62 -6.15 0.00
C CYS A 128 -7.01 -6.74 -0.21
N ILE A 129 -7.19 -7.39 -1.34
CA ILE A 129 -8.42 -8.11 -1.68
C ILE A 129 -8.33 -9.50 -1.05
N TYR A 130 -9.27 -9.86 -0.17
CA TYR A 130 -9.37 -11.20 0.41
C TYR A 130 -10.42 -12.07 -0.30
N ASP A 131 -11.36 -11.45 -1.02
CA ASP A 131 -12.36 -12.13 -1.83
C ASP A 131 -12.55 -11.39 -3.16
N GLN A 132 -11.97 -11.94 -4.23
CA GLN A 132 -12.00 -11.30 -5.55
C GLN A 132 -13.41 -11.25 -6.13
N LEU A 133 -14.21 -12.32 -5.96
CA LEU A 133 -15.54 -12.39 -6.54
C LEU A 133 -16.45 -11.36 -5.88
N LEU A 134 -16.43 -11.31 -4.54
CA LEU A 134 -17.14 -10.29 -3.78
C LEU A 134 -16.65 -8.89 -4.16
N TYR A 135 -15.34 -8.66 -4.26
CA TYR A 135 -14.79 -7.36 -4.62
C TYR A 135 -15.27 -6.85 -5.97
N TYR A 136 -15.23 -7.67 -7.02
CA TYR A 136 -15.67 -7.23 -8.34
C TYR A 136 -17.19 -7.16 -8.48
N GLN A 137 -17.95 -8.05 -7.84
CA GLN A 137 -19.41 -8.06 -7.96
C GLN A 137 -20.09 -7.03 -7.06
N SER A 138 -19.45 -6.62 -5.96
CA SER A 138 -19.93 -5.55 -5.08
C SER A 138 -19.52 -4.14 -5.54
N ASP A 139 -19.06 -3.99 -6.78
CA ASP A 139 -18.52 -2.73 -7.31
C ASP A 139 -17.42 -2.14 -6.40
N ARG A 140 -16.52 -3.01 -5.92
CA ARG A 140 -15.37 -2.67 -5.07
C ARG A 140 -15.71 -2.13 -3.68
N THR A 141 -16.95 -2.26 -3.24
CA THR A 141 -17.38 -1.81 -1.91
C THR A 141 -17.12 -2.82 -0.80
N MET A 142 -16.93 -4.11 -1.14
CA MET A 142 -16.66 -5.20 -0.19
C MET A 142 -15.52 -6.09 -0.69
N GLY A 143 -15.07 -7.07 0.08
CA GLY A 143 -14.07 -8.07 -0.37
C GLY A 143 -12.60 -7.61 -0.28
N TYR A 144 -12.34 -6.46 0.35
CA TYR A 144 -11.00 -5.97 0.68
C TYR A 144 -10.91 -5.63 2.17
N ASP A 145 -9.71 -5.68 2.74
CA ASP A 145 -9.44 -5.26 4.12
C ASP A 145 -8.14 -4.46 4.18
N VAL A 146 -8.09 -3.46 5.05
CA VAL A 146 -6.90 -2.61 5.24
C VAL A 146 -5.82 -3.42 5.94
N CYS A 147 -4.62 -3.46 5.37
CA CYS A 147 -3.53 -4.23 5.94
C CYS A 147 -3.04 -3.62 7.25
N GLN A 148 -2.95 -4.43 8.31
CA GLN A 148 -2.43 -3.98 9.60
C GLN A 148 -1.00 -3.41 9.50
N SER A 149 -0.16 -4.01 8.66
CA SER A 149 1.23 -3.60 8.45
C SER A 149 1.39 -2.26 7.73
N ALA A 150 0.37 -1.80 7.00
CA ALA A 150 0.39 -0.56 6.23
C ALA A 150 -0.53 0.52 6.80
N PHE A 151 -1.18 0.24 7.95
CA PHE A 151 -2.05 1.19 8.60
C PHE A 151 -1.24 2.19 9.42
N ASN A 152 -1.38 3.48 9.09
CA ASN A 152 -0.65 4.58 9.72
C ASN A 152 -1.07 4.88 11.18
N GLN A 153 -1.89 4.01 11.78
CA GLN A 153 -2.40 4.12 13.16
C GLN A 153 -3.14 5.45 13.43
N GLY A 154 -3.70 6.06 12.40
CA GLY A 154 -4.27 7.40 12.45
C GLY A 154 -5.22 7.69 11.29
N VAL A 155 -5.83 8.86 11.36
CA VAL A 155 -6.74 9.41 10.35
C VAL A 155 -6.34 10.85 10.04
N TYR A 156 -6.51 11.27 8.80
CA TYR A 156 -6.25 12.65 8.38
C TYR A 156 -7.43 13.54 8.77
N VAL A 157 -7.17 14.55 9.60
CA VAL A 157 -8.16 15.52 10.10
C VAL A 157 -8.09 16.87 9.37
N PHE A 158 -7.12 16.99 8.47
CA PHE A 158 -6.94 18.10 7.55
C PHE A 158 -6.26 17.55 6.30
N GLU A 159 -6.74 17.97 5.13
CA GLU A 159 -6.14 17.67 3.84
C GLU A 159 -6.50 18.79 2.85
N ASP A 160 -5.53 19.25 2.08
CA ASP A 160 -5.75 20.06 0.88
C ASP A 160 -4.74 19.66 -0.22
N THR A 161 -5.28 19.27 -1.37
CA THR A 161 -4.54 18.98 -2.61
C THR A 161 -4.51 20.20 -3.55
N PHE A 162 -5.12 21.33 -3.18
CA PHE A 162 -5.20 22.57 -3.94
C PHE A 162 -5.90 22.51 -5.32
N GLU A 163 -6.43 21.36 -5.71
CA GLU A 163 -7.14 21.14 -6.98
C GLU A 163 -8.49 21.86 -7.06
N ASN A 164 -9.18 21.95 -5.92
CA ASN A 164 -10.60 22.30 -5.83
C ASN A 164 -10.85 23.75 -5.39
N TRP A 165 -9.97 24.66 -5.78
CA TRP A 165 -10.06 26.09 -5.47
C TRP A 165 -10.79 26.87 -6.58
N SER A 166 -11.81 27.65 -6.19
CA SER A 166 -12.58 28.49 -7.12
C SER A 166 -11.93 29.85 -7.39
N ASN A 167 -11.20 30.40 -6.42
CA ASN A 167 -10.35 31.57 -6.55
C ASN A 167 -9.12 31.39 -5.65
N THR A 168 -8.39 32.45 -5.31
CA THR A 168 -7.15 32.37 -4.50
C THR A 168 -7.36 32.96 -3.10
N SER A 169 -8.41 32.50 -2.43
CA SER A 169 -8.79 32.87 -1.04
C SER A 169 -8.95 31.62 -0.19
N HIS A 170 -8.62 31.70 1.11
CA HIS A 170 -8.75 30.59 2.06
C HIS A 170 -10.17 30.00 2.14
N THR A 171 -11.21 30.78 1.81
CA THR A 171 -12.62 30.35 1.77
C THR A 171 -13.08 29.73 0.46
N SER A 172 -12.22 29.68 -0.55
CA SER A 172 -12.62 29.39 -1.93
C SER A 172 -12.48 27.92 -2.34
N THR A 173 -11.88 27.10 -1.48
CA THR A 173 -11.74 25.66 -1.66
C THR A 173 -13.07 24.94 -1.41
N SER A 174 -13.43 24.01 -2.29
CA SER A 174 -14.60 23.15 -2.09
C SER A 174 -14.28 21.88 -1.30
N MET A 175 -13.02 21.63 -0.95
CA MET A 175 -12.64 20.48 -0.13
C MET A 175 -12.92 20.79 1.34
N ARG A 176 -13.83 20.04 1.98
CA ARG A 176 -14.28 20.32 3.36
C ARG A 176 -13.22 20.12 4.43
N SER A 177 -12.28 19.22 4.19
CA SER A 177 -11.12 18.96 5.06
C SER A 177 -10.11 20.12 5.06
N ALA A 178 -10.09 20.94 4.01
CA ALA A 178 -9.13 22.03 3.79
C ALA A 178 -9.52 23.30 4.54
N ARG A 179 -9.51 23.23 5.88
CA ARG A 179 -9.96 24.32 6.76
C ARG A 179 -8.84 25.31 7.07
N TRP A 180 -8.55 26.19 6.13
CA TRP A 180 -7.58 27.28 6.31
C TRP A 180 -8.17 28.46 7.11
N ASP A 181 -7.42 28.98 8.06
CA ASP A 181 -7.71 30.24 8.78
C ASP A 181 -7.39 31.43 7.88
N ASP A 182 -6.22 31.39 7.23
CA ASP A 182 -5.83 32.38 6.25
C ASP A 182 -4.86 31.82 5.20
N VAL A 183 -4.91 32.40 4.00
CA VAL A 183 -3.96 32.15 2.91
C VAL A 183 -3.68 33.48 2.24
N ILE A 184 -2.50 34.02 2.49
CA ILE A 184 -2.06 35.33 2.03
C ILE A 184 -1.05 35.14 0.91
N ASN A 185 -1.34 35.73 -0.26
CA ASN A 185 -0.47 35.77 -1.43
C ASN A 185 -0.03 34.40 -1.98
N GLY A 186 -0.78 33.35 -1.66
CA GLY A 186 -0.74 32.04 -2.32
C GLY A 186 -1.79 31.97 -3.43
N PHE A 187 -1.40 31.46 -4.59
CA PHE A 187 -2.27 31.33 -5.77
C PHE A 187 -2.19 29.90 -6.31
N THR A 188 -3.34 29.22 -6.40
CA THR A 188 -3.39 27.87 -6.96
C THR A 188 -3.11 27.91 -8.47
N SER A 189 -2.05 27.23 -8.92
CA SER A 189 -1.66 27.18 -10.34
C SER A 189 -0.71 26.02 -10.63
N ASP A 190 -0.49 25.75 -11.91
CA ASP A 190 0.47 24.78 -12.44
C ASP A 190 1.85 25.40 -12.74
N ALA A 191 2.06 26.68 -12.41
CA ALA A 191 3.25 27.43 -12.80
C ALA A 191 4.56 26.86 -12.23
N CYS A 192 4.45 26.14 -11.11
CA CYS A 192 5.54 25.46 -10.43
C CYS A 192 5.64 23.97 -10.79
N GLY A 193 4.80 23.47 -11.70
CA GLY A 193 4.50 22.05 -11.74
C GLY A 193 3.61 21.65 -10.56
N VAL A 194 3.61 20.36 -10.25
CA VAL A 194 2.75 19.74 -9.22
C VAL A 194 3.50 18.65 -8.46
N GLY A 195 2.95 18.26 -7.32
CA GLY A 195 3.27 16.99 -6.67
C GLY A 195 3.19 15.81 -7.63
N ASN A 196 4.18 14.90 -7.57
CA ASN A 196 4.18 13.70 -8.40
C ASN A 196 3.43 12.54 -7.74
N GLU A 197 3.13 12.64 -6.44
CA GLU A 197 2.62 11.51 -5.65
C GLU A 197 1.13 11.21 -5.94
N PHE A 198 0.31 12.23 -6.23
CA PHE A 198 -1.15 12.08 -6.37
C PHE A 198 -1.72 12.42 -7.77
N GLY A 199 -0.86 12.68 -8.76
CA GLY A 199 -1.30 12.86 -10.16
C GLY A 199 -2.04 14.18 -10.42
N GLU A 200 -1.61 15.23 -9.74
CA GLU A 200 -2.29 16.53 -9.63
C GLU A 200 -2.05 17.47 -10.80
N ARG A 201 -2.70 18.64 -10.75
CA ARG A 201 -2.63 19.68 -11.78
C ARG A 201 -2.33 21.07 -11.22
N ARG A 202 -2.43 21.29 -9.91
CA ARG A 202 -2.22 22.60 -9.29
C ARG A 202 -1.57 22.47 -7.92
N ALA A 203 -0.66 23.39 -7.64
CA ALA A 203 -0.11 23.60 -6.30
C ALA A 203 -0.42 25.04 -5.83
N LEU A 204 -0.32 25.29 -4.52
CA LEU A 204 -0.41 26.63 -3.96
C LEU A 204 0.92 27.38 -4.14
N VAL A 205 0.97 28.31 -5.09
CA VAL A 205 2.19 29.06 -5.44
C VAL A 205 2.22 30.41 -4.75
N PHE A 206 3.23 30.63 -3.90
CA PHE A 206 3.45 31.89 -3.21
C PHE A 206 4.32 32.82 -4.06
N ARG A 207 3.69 33.85 -4.62
CA ARG A 207 4.34 34.82 -5.51
C ARG A 207 3.92 36.28 -5.30
N GLY A 208 3.03 36.56 -4.35
CA GLY A 208 2.60 37.94 -4.06
C GLY A 208 3.63 38.75 -3.26
N GLU A 209 3.30 39.99 -2.94
CA GLU A 209 4.19 40.92 -2.22
C GLU A 209 3.90 40.96 -0.71
N GLN A 210 4.79 41.56 0.08
CA GLN A 210 4.65 41.75 1.53
C GLN A 210 4.70 40.48 2.38
N VAL A 211 3.60 39.74 2.48
CA VAL A 211 3.45 38.56 3.37
C VAL A 211 3.04 37.37 2.54
N ARG A 212 3.71 36.23 2.72
CA ARG A 212 3.33 34.96 2.09
C ARG A 212 3.16 33.95 3.20
N GLU A 213 1.91 33.59 3.47
CA GLU A 213 1.60 32.62 4.50
C GLU A 213 0.33 31.83 4.22
N ALA A 214 0.29 30.61 4.71
CA ALA A 214 -0.92 29.81 4.81
C ALA A 214 -1.01 29.24 6.23
N VAL A 215 -2.15 29.45 6.87
CA VAL A 215 -2.42 29.13 8.27
C VAL A 215 -3.64 28.25 8.34
N THR A 216 -3.52 27.07 8.94
CA THR A 216 -4.67 26.19 9.17
C THR A 216 -5.55 26.76 10.28
N LEU A 217 -6.85 26.41 10.29
CA LEU A 217 -7.62 26.47 11.52
C LEU A 217 -7.01 25.51 12.55
N ASP A 218 -7.44 25.67 13.80
CA ASP A 218 -7.04 24.77 14.88
C ASP A 218 -7.53 23.35 14.57
N VAL A 219 -6.62 22.40 14.65
CA VAL A 219 -6.88 20.97 14.50
C VAL A 219 -6.61 20.25 15.82
N ASP A 220 -7.48 19.31 16.14
CA ASP A 220 -7.30 18.43 17.30
C ASP A 220 -6.35 17.30 16.93
N ILE A 221 -5.16 17.34 17.50
CA ILE A 221 -4.15 16.29 17.41
C ILE A 221 -3.73 15.84 18.82
N SER A 222 -4.63 15.92 19.80
CA SER A 222 -4.37 15.62 21.22
C SER A 222 -3.88 14.19 21.50
N SER A 223 -4.13 13.26 20.58
CA SER A 223 -3.67 11.86 20.63
C SER A 223 -2.30 11.65 19.99
N GLY A 224 -1.64 12.72 19.54
CA GLY A 224 -0.44 12.68 18.72
C GLY A 224 -0.78 12.88 17.25
N GLY A 225 0.20 13.30 16.46
CA GLY A 225 -0.03 13.56 15.06
C GLY A 225 1.23 13.89 14.27
N LYS A 226 1.04 13.99 12.96
CA LYS A 226 2.07 14.25 11.99
C LYS A 226 1.59 15.31 11.00
N LEU A 227 2.46 16.24 10.65
CA LEU A 227 2.23 17.19 9.57
C LEU A 227 2.98 16.70 8.32
N GLU A 228 2.25 16.50 7.24
CA GLU A 228 2.78 16.04 5.96
C GLU A 228 2.46 17.07 4.88
N TYR A 229 3.39 17.32 3.98
CA TYR A 229 3.23 18.26 2.88
C TYR A 229 4.34 18.07 1.87
N GLU A 230 4.06 18.47 0.65
CA GLU A 230 5.06 18.61 -0.40
C GLU A 230 5.42 20.08 -0.57
N MET A 231 6.71 20.35 -0.70
CA MET A 231 7.19 21.70 -0.95
C MET A 231 8.06 21.71 -2.20
N PHE A 232 8.02 22.83 -2.92
CA PHE A 232 8.90 23.03 -4.05
C PHE A 232 9.59 24.38 -3.99
N MET A 233 10.92 24.29 -4.00
CA MET A 233 11.84 25.40 -4.22
C MET A 233 12.59 25.10 -5.52
N PRO A 234 12.15 25.66 -6.66
CA PRO A 234 12.72 25.33 -7.96
C PRO A 234 14.21 25.60 -8.07
N SER A 235 14.89 24.70 -8.77
CA SER A 235 16.26 24.89 -9.23
C SER A 235 16.39 26.17 -10.05
N ILE A 236 17.61 26.69 -10.14
CA ILE A 236 17.90 27.91 -10.91
C ILE A 236 17.46 27.72 -12.37
N GLU A 237 17.69 26.53 -12.94
CA GLU A 237 17.33 26.20 -14.32
C GLU A 237 15.82 26.19 -14.53
N PHE A 238 15.05 25.68 -13.56
CA PHE A 238 13.59 25.72 -13.60
C PHE A 238 13.08 27.16 -13.56
N GLY A 239 13.59 27.96 -12.62
CA GLY A 239 13.19 29.36 -12.45
C GLY A 239 13.50 30.26 -13.65
N LEU A 240 14.45 29.87 -14.52
CA LEU A 240 14.71 30.55 -15.79
C LEU A 240 13.64 30.26 -16.85
N LYS A 241 12.92 29.14 -16.74
CA LYS A 241 11.83 28.74 -17.65
C LYS A 241 10.46 29.21 -17.16
N SER A 242 10.27 29.29 -15.85
CA SER A 242 9.02 29.74 -15.21
C SER A 242 9.27 30.90 -14.26
N GLU A 243 9.02 32.13 -14.72
CA GLU A 243 9.19 33.35 -13.92
C GLU A 243 8.23 33.38 -12.71
N LEU A 244 7.03 32.81 -12.88
CA LEU A 244 6.02 32.72 -11.84
C LEU A 244 6.41 31.75 -10.71
N CYS A 245 7.38 30.87 -10.97
CA CYS A 245 7.94 29.93 -10.00
C CYS A 245 9.46 30.05 -9.97
N ARG A 246 9.96 31.26 -9.79
CA ARG A 246 11.39 31.49 -9.61
C ARG A 246 11.72 31.51 -8.12
N THR A 247 12.82 30.89 -7.72
CA THR A 247 13.38 31.01 -6.36
C THR A 247 14.82 31.52 -6.41
N ALA A 248 15.08 32.72 -5.90
CA ALA A 248 16.42 33.28 -5.75
C ALA A 248 16.99 32.94 -4.37
N VAL A 249 18.08 33.60 -3.98
CA VAL A 249 18.95 33.16 -2.89
C VAL A 249 18.44 33.53 -1.48
N GLN A 250 17.31 34.22 -1.39
CA GLN A 250 16.66 34.62 -0.14
C GLN A 250 15.27 33.99 -0.07
N GLY A 251 14.52 34.21 1.02
CA GLY A 251 13.16 33.70 1.11
C GLY A 251 13.04 32.34 1.78
N SER A 252 13.75 32.11 2.89
CA SER A 252 13.57 30.90 3.69
C SER A 252 12.11 30.75 4.12
N VAL A 253 11.59 29.54 3.99
CA VAL A 253 10.21 29.18 4.36
C VAL A 253 10.24 28.47 5.70
N TYR A 254 9.45 29.00 6.63
CA TYR A 254 9.32 28.50 7.99
C TYR A 254 8.03 27.70 8.08
N VAL A 255 8.13 26.52 8.69
CA VAL A 255 6.96 25.70 9.05
C VAL A 255 6.89 25.68 10.56
N GLU A 256 5.76 26.12 11.09
CA GLU A 256 5.58 26.44 12.50
C GLU A 256 4.25 25.89 13.01
N TYR A 257 4.15 25.70 14.31
CA TYR A 257 2.89 25.43 14.99
C TYR A 257 2.61 26.44 16.10
N SER A 258 1.34 26.56 16.46
CA SER A 258 0.87 27.37 17.58
C SER A 258 -0.20 26.60 18.36
N ILE A 259 -0.21 26.78 19.68
CA ILE A 259 -1.19 26.19 20.62
C ILE A 259 -2.04 27.25 21.34
N ASP A 260 -1.90 28.52 20.96
CA ASP A 260 -2.60 29.68 21.54
C ASP A 260 -3.27 30.55 20.47
N GLN A 261 -3.86 29.89 19.46
CA GLN A 261 -4.61 30.52 18.36
C GLN A 261 -3.78 31.52 17.52
N GLY A 262 -2.46 31.33 17.45
CA GLY A 262 -1.55 32.11 16.64
C GLY A 262 -0.88 33.25 17.41
N GLY A 263 -1.02 33.29 18.74
CA GLY A 263 -0.35 34.26 19.60
C GLY A 263 1.18 34.07 19.60
N ASN A 264 1.64 32.84 19.77
CA ASN A 264 3.04 32.45 19.73
C ASN A 264 3.28 31.27 18.79
N TRP A 265 4.33 31.37 17.99
CA TRP A 265 4.69 30.36 16.99
C TRP A 265 5.98 29.65 17.38
N THR A 266 5.98 28.32 17.25
CA THR A 266 7.14 27.47 17.49
C THR A 266 7.53 26.79 16.19
N GLN A 267 8.81 26.87 15.84
CA GLN A 267 9.34 26.32 14.59
C GLN A 267 9.40 24.79 14.60
N LEU A 268 8.88 24.17 13.54
CA LEU A 268 9.05 22.75 13.20
C LEU A 268 10.20 22.55 12.23
N ALA A 269 10.25 23.35 11.16
CA ALA A 269 11.27 23.25 10.11
C ALA A 269 11.55 24.60 9.45
N VAL A 270 12.70 24.69 8.79
CA VAL A 270 13.10 25.83 7.95
C VAL A 270 13.72 25.29 6.68
N TYR A 271 13.28 25.83 5.55
CA TYR A 271 13.76 25.48 4.24
C TYR A 271 14.48 26.70 3.65
N ASP A 272 15.81 26.65 3.63
CA ASP A 272 16.63 27.67 2.98
C ASP A 272 16.79 27.36 1.48
N PRO A 273 16.49 28.30 0.57
CA PRO A 273 16.66 28.09 -0.86
C PRO A 273 18.08 27.71 -1.28
N LEU A 274 19.11 28.07 -0.52
CA LEU A 274 20.49 27.66 -0.82
C LEU A 274 20.71 26.15 -0.63
N GLU A 275 19.89 25.49 0.19
CA GLU A 275 20.05 24.07 0.53
C GLU A 275 18.93 23.20 -0.08
N TRP A 276 17.71 23.72 -0.16
CA TRP A 276 16.49 22.95 -0.45
C TRP A 276 15.95 23.10 -1.86
N ARG A 277 16.74 23.66 -2.78
CA ARG A 277 16.37 23.68 -4.19
C ARG A 277 16.29 22.28 -4.77
N SER A 278 15.28 22.06 -5.59
CA SER A 278 15.02 20.78 -6.25
C SER A 278 14.47 20.99 -7.66
N ASP A 279 14.55 19.96 -8.49
CA ASP A 279 13.88 19.92 -9.79
C ASP A 279 12.44 19.40 -9.70
N THR A 280 12.07 18.81 -8.55
CA THR A 280 10.72 18.32 -8.24
C THR A 280 10.29 18.70 -6.84
N PHE A 281 9.00 18.63 -6.55
CA PHE A 281 8.48 18.67 -5.18
C PHE A 281 9.18 17.63 -4.31
N PHE A 282 9.42 17.99 -3.04
CA PHE A 282 9.97 17.10 -2.03
C PHE A 282 8.97 16.93 -0.89
N LEU A 283 8.74 15.67 -0.52
CA LEU A 283 7.82 15.27 0.54
C LEU A 283 8.46 15.48 1.91
N ASN A 284 7.73 16.13 2.81
CA ASN A 284 8.07 16.29 4.21
C ASN A 284 7.00 15.63 5.07
N SER A 285 7.43 15.00 6.15
CA SER A 285 6.56 14.31 7.09
C SER A 285 7.17 14.44 8.49
N ILE A 286 6.59 15.33 9.31
CA ILE A 286 7.15 15.80 10.58
C ILE A 286 6.26 15.35 11.73
N ASP A 287 6.80 14.55 12.64
CA ASP A 287 6.12 14.20 13.89
C ASP A 287 6.03 15.43 14.79
N ILE A 288 4.83 15.71 15.30
CA ILE A 288 4.60 16.90 16.12
C ILE A 288 5.19 16.67 17.53
N PRO A 289 6.01 17.60 18.05
CA PRO A 289 6.62 17.45 19.36
C PRO A 289 5.55 17.40 20.46
N PRO A 290 5.79 16.75 21.62
CA PRO A 290 4.80 16.58 22.67
C PRO A 290 4.11 17.87 23.15
N HIS A 291 4.81 19.01 23.11
CA HIS A 291 4.24 20.31 23.48
C HIS A 291 3.26 20.89 22.45
N GLY A 292 3.34 20.45 21.19
CA GLY A 292 2.40 20.81 20.13
C GLY A 292 1.23 19.85 20.00
N VAL A 293 1.20 18.77 20.77
CA VAL A 293 0.13 17.76 20.75
C VAL A 293 -1.03 18.25 21.63
N THR A 294 -1.95 19.01 21.05
CA THR A 294 -3.10 19.59 21.77
C THR A 294 -4.41 19.49 20.99
N ALA A 295 -5.53 19.75 21.66
CA ALA A 295 -6.86 19.78 21.04
C ALA A 295 -7.09 20.98 20.11
N ALA A 296 -6.20 21.98 20.13
CA ALA A 296 -6.30 23.18 19.31
C ALA A 296 -4.90 23.61 18.86
N THR A 297 -4.34 22.83 17.93
CA THR A 297 -3.02 23.13 17.34
C THR A 297 -3.24 23.66 15.94
N ARG A 298 -2.62 24.79 15.58
CA ARG A 298 -2.62 25.29 14.20
C ARG A 298 -1.24 25.26 13.61
N PHE A 299 -1.17 25.10 12.29
CA PHE A 299 0.07 25.08 11.54
C PHE A 299 0.15 26.29 10.62
N ARG A 300 1.37 26.78 10.39
CA ARG A 300 1.63 27.85 9.44
C ARG A 300 2.85 27.54 8.58
N PHE A 301 2.72 27.86 7.30
CA PHE A 301 3.82 27.97 6.37
C PHE A 301 4.02 29.45 6.07
N ARG A 302 5.22 29.99 6.28
CA ARG A 302 5.46 31.43 6.17
C ARG A 302 6.82 31.74 5.57
N GLN A 303 6.85 32.73 4.68
CA GLN A 303 8.09 33.31 4.18
C GLN A 303 8.30 34.69 4.80
N ALA A 304 9.24 34.81 5.74
CA ALA A 304 9.39 36.01 6.55
C ALA A 304 10.15 37.17 5.86
N GLY A 305 11.10 36.85 4.98
CA GLY A 305 11.89 37.85 4.27
C GLY A 305 12.26 37.35 2.89
N PHE A 306 11.83 38.08 1.85
CA PHE A 306 11.95 37.66 0.45
C PHE A 306 11.96 38.86 -0.49
N SER A 307 12.44 38.65 -1.70
CA SER A 307 12.30 39.54 -2.84
C SER A 307 11.13 39.07 -3.69
N ALA A 308 10.03 39.84 -3.65
CA ALA A 308 8.76 39.47 -4.27
C ALA A 308 8.81 38.97 -5.73
N PRO A 309 9.63 39.52 -6.65
CA PRO A 309 9.63 39.04 -8.02
C PRO A 309 10.34 37.68 -8.22
N VAL A 310 11.14 37.20 -7.26
CA VAL A 310 12.09 36.12 -7.53
C VAL A 310 12.20 35.03 -6.47
N ASP A 311 11.65 35.20 -5.27
CA ASP A 311 11.76 34.23 -4.18
C ASP A 311 10.46 33.43 -4.00
N ASN A 312 9.82 33.02 -5.09
CA ASN A 312 8.59 32.24 -5.08
C ASN A 312 8.87 30.79 -4.65
N TRP A 313 7.84 30.13 -4.15
CA TRP A 313 7.87 28.72 -3.75
C TRP A 313 6.45 28.15 -3.88
N ALA A 314 6.32 26.83 -3.85
CA ALA A 314 5.02 26.18 -3.89
C ALA A 314 4.85 25.17 -2.77
N LEU A 315 3.59 24.99 -2.38
CA LEU A 315 3.12 24.04 -1.40
C LEU A 315 2.07 23.16 -2.05
N ASP A 316 2.13 21.86 -1.79
CA ASP A 316 1.17 20.88 -2.28
C ASP A 316 0.88 19.82 -1.20
N ASN A 317 -0.23 19.10 -1.33
CA ASN A 317 -0.58 17.94 -0.50
C ASN A 317 -0.45 18.13 1.02
N VAL A 318 -0.99 19.23 1.55
CA VAL A 318 -0.90 19.51 2.99
C VAL A 318 -1.89 18.63 3.73
N ARG A 319 -1.38 17.80 4.63
CA ARG A 319 -2.14 16.81 5.40
C ARG A 319 -1.74 16.84 6.87
N VAL A 320 -2.73 16.73 7.76
CA VAL A 320 -2.47 16.53 9.20
C VAL A 320 -3.06 15.19 9.62
N LEU A 321 -2.17 14.26 9.96
CA LEU A 321 -2.54 12.99 10.56
C LEU A 321 -2.75 13.17 12.05
N ARG A 322 -3.88 12.69 12.56
CA ARG A 322 -4.13 12.47 13.97
C ARG A 322 -4.03 10.99 14.27
N MET A 323 -3.25 10.62 15.28
CA MET A 323 -3.14 9.23 15.73
C MET A 323 -4.44 8.78 16.42
N LEU A 324 -4.84 7.53 16.22
CA LEU A 324 -5.89 6.90 17.01
C LEU A 324 -5.38 6.59 18.43
N PRO A 325 -6.27 6.42 19.42
CA PRO A 325 -5.89 5.96 20.76
C PRO A 325 -5.07 4.67 20.70
N THR A 326 -4.02 4.51 21.49
CA THR A 326 -3.06 3.38 21.35
C THR A 326 -3.68 1.98 21.44
N ASP A 327 -4.82 1.86 22.11
CA ASP A 327 -5.58 0.63 22.35
C ASP A 327 -6.84 0.50 21.47
N TRP A 328 -6.98 1.35 20.44
CA TRP A 328 -8.14 1.39 19.54
C TRP A 328 -8.53 0.01 18.97
N LYS A 329 -7.53 -0.86 18.74
CA LYS A 329 -7.73 -2.20 18.17
C LYS A 329 -8.28 -3.22 19.19
N GLU A 330 -7.91 -3.06 20.45
CA GLU A 330 -8.31 -3.95 21.54
C GLU A 330 -9.63 -3.47 22.20
N GLU A 331 -10.06 -2.25 21.88
CA GLU A 331 -11.30 -1.69 22.36
C GLU A 331 -12.49 -2.59 21.97
N SER A 332 -13.36 -2.86 22.95
CA SER A 332 -14.52 -3.74 22.76
C SER A 332 -15.43 -3.27 21.64
N GLY A 333 -15.56 -1.94 21.47
CA GLY A 333 -16.34 -1.34 20.40
C GLY A 333 -15.79 -1.70 19.01
N PHE A 334 -14.48 -1.59 18.79
CA PHE A 334 -13.88 -1.97 17.51
C PHE A 334 -14.01 -3.47 17.27
N ARG A 335 -13.74 -4.30 18.29
CA ARG A 335 -13.89 -5.76 18.17
C ARG A 335 -15.33 -6.18 17.88
N GLU A 336 -16.33 -5.45 18.36
CA GLU A 336 -17.72 -5.70 18.00
C GLU A 336 -18.01 -5.31 16.55
N ASN A 337 -17.54 -4.15 16.09
CA ASN A 337 -17.65 -3.73 14.69
C ASN A 337 -16.99 -4.73 13.73
N VAL A 338 -15.88 -5.35 14.12
CA VAL A 338 -15.25 -6.44 13.36
C VAL A 338 -16.19 -7.66 13.26
N ARG A 339 -16.84 -8.08 14.35
CA ARG A 339 -17.79 -9.20 14.33
C ARG A 339 -19.02 -8.90 13.46
N GLU A 340 -19.56 -7.69 13.57
CA GLU A 340 -20.68 -7.24 12.73
C GLU A 340 -20.28 -7.24 11.24
N SER A 341 -19.08 -6.73 10.92
CA SER A 341 -18.53 -6.75 9.56
C SER A 341 -18.42 -8.17 9.03
N GLN A 342 -17.85 -9.07 9.82
CA GLN A 342 -17.67 -10.47 9.43
C GLN A 342 -19.00 -11.17 9.15
N SER A 343 -20.01 -10.93 9.98
CA SER A 343 -21.37 -11.44 9.77
C SER A 343 -21.99 -10.91 8.47
N MET A 344 -21.86 -9.61 8.20
CA MET A 344 -22.40 -8.98 6.99
C MET A 344 -21.67 -9.44 5.72
N ILE A 345 -20.34 -9.55 5.77
CA ILE A 345 -19.51 -10.06 4.69
C ILE A 345 -19.88 -11.51 4.40
N GLN A 346 -20.05 -12.34 5.44
CA GLN A 346 -20.43 -13.74 5.27
C GLN A 346 -21.78 -13.89 4.56
N ARG A 347 -22.74 -13.02 4.90
CA ARG A 347 -24.03 -12.95 4.21
C ARG A 347 -23.86 -12.56 2.74
N ALA A 348 -23.02 -11.55 2.46
CA ALA A 348 -22.72 -11.13 1.09
C ALA A 348 -22.06 -12.24 0.26
N GLN A 349 -21.08 -12.93 0.84
CA GLN A 349 -20.37 -14.06 0.24
C GLN A 349 -21.32 -15.19 -0.13
N CYS A 350 -22.31 -15.47 0.71
CA CYS A 350 -23.32 -16.49 0.43
C CYS A 350 -24.39 -16.05 -0.56
N CYS A 351 -24.71 -14.76 -0.63
CA CYS A 351 -25.58 -14.22 -1.68
C CYS A 351 -24.97 -14.32 -3.08
N LEU A 352 -23.64 -14.31 -3.19
CA LEU A 352 -22.90 -14.42 -4.45
C LEU A 352 -22.36 -15.83 -4.72
N ASP A 353 -22.61 -16.79 -3.83
CA ASP A 353 -22.03 -18.16 -3.84
C ASP A 353 -20.52 -18.16 -4.07
N THR A 354 -19.80 -17.27 -3.36
CA THR A 354 -18.33 -17.24 -3.37
C THR A 354 -17.74 -18.49 -2.71
N ASP A 355 -16.47 -18.79 -3.01
CA ASP A 355 -15.73 -19.91 -2.39
C ASP A 355 -15.62 -19.81 -0.86
N TRP A 356 -15.86 -18.62 -0.30
CA TRP A 356 -15.77 -18.31 1.13
C TRP A 356 -17.09 -18.45 1.87
N CYS A 357 -18.20 -18.69 1.15
CA CYS A 357 -19.49 -18.92 1.79
C CYS A 357 -19.50 -20.24 2.58
N GLU A 358 -19.77 -20.18 3.89
CA GLU A 358 -19.84 -21.37 4.76
C GLU A 358 -21.11 -22.18 4.52
N LYS A 359 -22.20 -21.53 4.08
CA LYS A 359 -23.49 -22.17 3.85
C LYS A 359 -24.19 -21.60 2.63
N ARG A 360 -24.29 -22.42 1.58
CA ARG A 360 -25.12 -22.11 0.41
C ARG A 360 -26.56 -21.85 0.82
N TYR A 361 -27.08 -20.69 0.39
CA TYR A 361 -28.46 -20.31 0.65
C TYR A 361 -29.43 -21.04 -0.27
N THR A 362 -30.57 -21.43 0.31
CA THR A 362 -31.74 -21.85 -0.45
C THR A 362 -32.39 -20.65 -1.14
N ALA A 363 -33.22 -20.88 -2.16
CA ALA A 363 -33.91 -19.80 -2.87
C ALA A 363 -34.70 -18.87 -1.92
N GLU A 364 -35.32 -19.42 -0.87
CA GLU A 364 -36.05 -18.65 0.15
C GLU A 364 -35.10 -17.78 0.99
N GLU A 365 -33.94 -18.33 1.38
CA GLU A 365 -32.92 -17.59 2.14
C GLU A 365 -32.31 -16.47 1.29
N THR A 366 -32.01 -16.73 0.02
CA THR A 366 -31.49 -15.72 -0.90
C THR A 366 -32.48 -14.56 -1.05
N GLN A 367 -33.77 -14.86 -1.25
CA GLN A 367 -34.82 -13.84 -1.35
C GLN A 367 -35.00 -13.04 -0.05
N ARG A 368 -34.67 -13.62 1.11
CA ARG A 368 -34.81 -12.97 2.41
C ARG A 368 -33.61 -12.11 2.78
N TYR A 369 -32.38 -12.56 2.49
CA TYR A 369 -31.16 -11.98 3.06
C TYR A 369 -30.35 -11.12 2.09
N CYS A 370 -30.48 -11.36 0.79
CA CYS A 370 -29.68 -10.70 -0.23
C CYS A 370 -30.21 -9.34 -0.73
N PRO A 371 -31.53 -9.03 -0.68
CA PRO A 371 -32.03 -7.73 -1.14
C PRO A 371 -31.48 -6.51 -0.40
N ASP A 372 -30.87 -6.67 0.78
CA ASP A 372 -30.24 -5.59 1.53
C ASP A 372 -28.99 -5.03 0.84
N PHE A 373 -28.39 -5.78 -0.09
CA PHE A 373 -27.20 -5.35 -0.81
C PHE A 373 -27.57 -4.64 -2.10
N PHE A 374 -27.09 -3.40 -2.28
CA PHE A 374 -27.43 -2.56 -3.43
C PHE A 374 -27.01 -3.18 -4.78
N TRP A 375 -25.98 -4.03 -4.79
CA TRP A 375 -25.46 -4.71 -5.97
C TRP A 375 -26.19 -6.02 -6.28
N TYR A 376 -27.07 -6.50 -5.40
CA TYR A 376 -27.81 -7.74 -5.61
C TYR A 376 -28.94 -7.53 -6.63
N LYS A 377 -28.91 -8.28 -7.74
CA LYS A 377 -29.83 -8.11 -8.87
C LYS A 377 -31.03 -9.06 -8.91
N GLY A 378 -31.16 -9.98 -7.94
CA GLY A 378 -32.35 -10.81 -7.79
C GLY A 378 -32.59 -11.83 -8.90
N GLU A 379 -31.55 -12.27 -9.62
CA GLU A 379 -31.64 -13.23 -10.72
C GLU A 379 -31.79 -14.69 -10.26
#